data_AF-A0A195BSY9-F1
#
_entry.id   AF-A0A195BSY9-F1
#
_cell.length_a   1.000
_cell.length_b   1.000
_cell.length_c   1.000
_cell.angle_alpha   90.00
_cell.angle_beta   90.00
_cell.angle_gamma   90.00
#
_symmetry.space_group_name_H-M   'P 1'
#
loop_
_entity.id
_entity.type
_entity.pdbx_description
1 polymer ?
#
loop_
_entity_poly.entity_id
_entity_poly.type
_entity_poly.pdbx_seq_one_letter_code
_entity_poly.pdbx_strand_id
1 'polypeptide(L)'
;MRRTSVFLISVFANMLASLCLSACEMMRANYNQQCASAQMFPCDTCNRQYRRIISLQRHKRLECGKEAKFECMMCHAKFKHKHSLLRHYNVHMFHMRESLADEENIA
;
A
#
# COMPACT_ATOMS: atom_id res chain seq x y z
N MET A 1 -39.16 -19.85 39.85
CA MET A 1 -38.46 -20.04 38.55
C MET A 1 -39.06 -19.03 37.57
N ARG A 2 -38.40 -18.12 36.85
CA ARG A 2 -36.98 -17.81 36.56
C ARG A 2 -36.83 -16.27 36.68
N ARG A 3 -36.01 -15.77 37.61
CA ARG A 3 -35.56 -14.36 37.64
C ARG A 3 -34.05 -14.32 37.40
N THR A 4 -33.63 -14.90 36.28
CA THR A 4 -32.25 -14.87 35.79
C THR A 4 -32.35 -14.52 34.32
N SER A 5 -32.33 -13.24 33.96
CA SER A 5 -32.10 -12.90 32.55
C SER A 5 -31.78 -11.42 32.30
N VAL A 6 -32.53 -10.47 32.87
CA VAL A 6 -32.43 -9.07 32.39
C VAL A 6 -31.16 -8.35 32.85
N PHE A 7 -30.69 -8.60 34.09
CA PHE A 7 -29.46 -8.00 34.62
C PHE A 7 -28.18 -8.56 33.98
N LEU A 8 -28.19 -9.82 33.56
CA LEU A 8 -27.03 -10.41 32.88
C LEU A 8 -26.96 -9.89 31.43
N ILE A 9 -28.10 -9.83 30.73
CA ILE A 9 -28.17 -9.28 29.36
C ILE A 9 -27.66 -7.83 29.29
N SER A 10 -28.00 -6.98 30.28
CA SER A 10 -27.53 -5.60 30.31
C SER A 10 -26.02 -5.47 30.60
N VAL A 11 -25.48 -6.31 31.49
CA VAL A 11 -24.03 -6.34 31.78
C VAL A 11 -23.24 -6.84 30.58
N PHE A 12 -23.72 -7.86 29.86
CA PHE A 12 -23.09 -8.34 28.63
C PHE A 12 -23.15 -7.31 27.48
N ALA A 13 -24.28 -6.61 27.32
CA ALA A 13 -24.39 -5.54 26.33
C ALA A 13 -23.42 -4.37 26.63
N ASN A 14 -23.26 -4.00 27.91
CA ASN A 14 -22.31 -2.97 28.35
C ASN A 14 -20.83 -3.39 28.19
N MET A 15 -20.51 -4.68 28.40
CA MET A 15 -19.17 -5.22 28.11
C MET A 15 -18.86 -5.18 26.61
N LEU A 16 -19.81 -5.58 25.75
CA LEU A 16 -19.62 -5.54 24.29
C LEU A 16 -19.47 -4.10 23.79
N ALA A 17 -20.25 -3.14 24.31
CA ALA A 17 -20.12 -1.72 23.97
C ALA A 17 -18.75 -1.15 24.38
N SER A 18 -18.26 -1.50 25.57
CA SER A 18 -16.92 -1.10 26.06
C SER A 18 -15.78 -1.67 25.21
N LEU A 19 -15.90 -2.94 24.79
CA LEU A 19 -14.95 -3.58 23.88
C LEU A 19 -14.97 -2.92 22.48
N CYS A 20 -16.14 -2.56 21.97
CA CYS A 20 -16.27 -1.84 20.70
C CYS A 20 -15.65 -0.43 20.75
N LEU A 21 -15.84 0.31 21.84
CA LEU A 21 -15.23 1.63 22.06
C LEU A 21 -13.70 1.53 22.13
N SER A 22 -13.18 0.58 22.92
CA SER A 22 -11.75 0.29 23.01
C SER A 22 -11.14 -0.08 21.65
N ALA A 23 -11.79 -0.95 20.88
CA ALA A 23 -11.34 -1.31 19.55
C ALA A 23 -11.32 -0.12 18.59
N CYS A 24 -12.32 0.77 18.68
CA CYS A 24 -12.39 1.99 17.87
C CYS A 24 -11.29 2.99 18.22
N GLU A 25 -10.95 3.13 19.50
CA GLU A 25 -9.82 3.94 19.98
C GLU A 25 -8.47 3.39 19.49
N MET A 26 -8.27 2.07 19.52
CA MET A 26 -7.06 1.44 18.96
C MET A 26 -6.95 1.66 17.44
N MET A 27 -8.05 1.57 16.71
CA MET A 27 -8.08 1.83 15.27
C MET A 27 -7.78 3.30 14.94
N ARG A 28 -8.29 4.24 15.74
CA ARG A 28 -7.97 5.68 15.63
C ARG A 28 -6.51 5.95 15.96
N ALA A 29 -5.94 5.31 16.98
CA ALA A 29 -4.53 5.44 17.32
C ALA A 29 -3.63 4.90 16.18
N ASN A 30 -3.98 3.76 15.58
CA ASN A 30 -3.28 3.22 14.41
C ASN A 30 -3.36 4.18 13.20
N TYR A 31 -4.54 4.74 12.92
CA TYR A 31 -4.71 5.72 11.85
C TYR A 31 -3.92 7.02 12.12
N ASN A 32 -3.89 7.48 13.37
CA ASN A 32 -3.10 8.66 13.77
C ASN A 32 -1.59 8.41 13.68
N GLN A 33 -1.13 7.19 13.98
CA GLN A 33 0.26 6.74 13.73
C GLN A 33 0.61 6.75 12.22
N GLN A 34 -0.38 6.75 11.32
CA GLN A 34 -0.16 6.89 9.88
C GLN A 34 -0.01 8.35 9.42
N CYS A 35 -0.40 9.35 10.23
CA CYS A 35 -0.54 10.75 9.78
C CYS A 35 0.12 11.81 10.69
N ALA A 36 0.86 11.43 11.74
CA ALA A 36 1.55 12.38 12.60
C ALA A 36 2.85 12.90 11.96
N SER A 37 2.77 14.10 11.37
CA SER A 37 3.79 15.14 11.15
C SER A 37 5.28 14.76 11.05
N ALA A 38 5.87 15.04 9.88
CA ALA A 38 7.29 15.13 9.52
C ALA A 38 8.19 13.90 9.69
N GLN A 39 7.86 12.95 10.57
CA GLN A 39 8.69 11.77 10.79
C GLN A 39 8.40 10.73 9.69
N MET A 40 9.34 10.58 8.77
CA MET A 40 9.29 9.48 7.80
C MET A 40 9.73 8.17 8.46
N PHE A 41 9.17 7.07 7.99
CA PHE A 41 9.51 5.72 8.42
C PHE A 41 10.58 5.13 7.47
N PRO A 42 11.85 5.01 7.89
CA PRO A 42 12.91 4.46 7.05
C PRO A 42 12.85 2.93 7.01
N CYS A 43 13.24 2.36 5.87
CA CYS A 43 13.55 0.94 5.76
C CYS A 43 15.01 0.70 6.21
N ASP A 44 15.19 -0.10 7.25
CA ASP A 44 16.48 -0.61 7.73
C ASP A 44 17.36 -1.28 6.66
N THR A 45 16.76 -2.01 5.72
CA THR A 45 17.55 -2.74 4.70
C THR A 45 18.03 -1.90 3.52
N CYS A 46 17.25 -0.89 3.10
CA CYS A 46 17.55 -0.12 1.87
C CYS A 46 17.46 1.39 2.03
N ASN A 47 17.27 1.88 3.26
CA ASN A 47 17.18 3.28 3.65
C ASN A 47 16.11 4.13 2.95
N ARG A 48 15.21 3.53 2.18
CA ARG A 48 14.04 4.24 1.61
C ARG A 48 13.09 4.70 2.71
N GLN A 49 12.60 5.92 2.58
CA GLN A 49 11.73 6.56 3.56
C GLN A 49 10.28 6.61 3.08
N TYR A 50 9.34 6.37 4.00
CA TYR A 50 7.90 6.34 3.72
C TYR A 50 7.14 7.26 4.66
N ARG A 51 6.15 7.99 4.15
CA ARG A 51 5.29 8.87 4.98
C ARG A 51 4.34 8.10 5.91
N ARG A 52 4.07 6.82 5.63
CA ARG A 52 3.10 6.00 6.36
C ARG A 52 3.68 4.63 6.71
N ILE A 53 3.41 4.13 7.92
CA ILE A 53 3.82 2.78 8.36
C ILE A 53 3.29 1.70 7.42
N ILE A 54 2.02 1.78 7.02
CA ILE A 54 1.42 0.80 6.08
C ILE A 54 2.19 0.72 4.75
N SER A 55 2.78 1.83 4.32
CA SER A 55 3.57 1.89 3.09
C SER A 55 4.94 1.25 3.29
N LEU A 56 5.59 1.52 4.42
CA LEU A 56 6.85 0.86 4.80
C LEU A 56 6.66 -0.66 4.94
N GLN A 57 5.61 -1.10 5.63
CA GLN A 57 5.32 -2.53 5.82
C GLN A 57 5.08 -3.24 4.48
N ARG A 58 4.29 -2.62 3.59
CA ARG A 58 4.09 -3.13 2.23
C ARG A 58 5.41 -3.22 1.47
N HIS A 59 6.24 -2.17 1.54
CA HIS A 59 7.56 -2.17 0.90
C HIS A 59 8.45 -3.30 1.43
N LYS A 60 8.57 -3.46 2.74
CA LYS A 60 9.34 -4.55 3.35
C LYS A 60 8.87 -5.92 2.87
N ARG A 61 7.55 -6.13 2.83
CA ARG A 61 6.94 -7.40 2.42
C ARG A 61 7.09 -7.70 0.92
N LEU A 62 6.96 -6.69 0.07
CA LEU A 62 6.77 -6.88 -1.37
C LEU A 62 7.97 -6.50 -2.21
N GLU A 63 8.83 -5.62 -1.74
CA GLU A 63 9.80 -4.93 -2.60
C GLU A 63 11.22 -5.00 -2.06
N CYS A 64 11.38 -4.86 -0.74
CA CYS A 64 12.69 -4.83 -0.10
C CYS A 64 13.38 -6.19 -0.20
N GLY A 65 14.64 -6.21 -0.63
CA GLY A 65 15.40 -7.45 -0.83
C GLY A 65 14.89 -8.35 -1.96
N LYS A 66 13.85 -7.94 -2.72
CA LYS A 66 13.37 -8.73 -3.86
C LYS A 66 14.10 -8.36 -5.13
N GLU A 67 14.60 -9.38 -5.81
CA GLU A 67 15.20 -9.26 -7.13
C GLU A 67 14.16 -8.84 -8.17
N ALA A 68 14.59 -8.03 -9.11
CA ALA A 68 13.77 -7.65 -10.25
C ALA A 68 13.74 -8.80 -11.25
N LYS A 69 12.59 -9.49 -11.32
CA LYS A 69 12.39 -10.68 -12.17
C LYS A 69 11.72 -10.38 -13.50
N PHE A 70 11.13 -9.19 -13.65
CA PHE A 70 10.36 -8.83 -14.84
C PHE A 70 11.19 -7.88 -15.69
N GLU A 71 11.52 -8.29 -16.91
CA GLU A 71 12.38 -7.53 -17.81
C GLU A 71 11.57 -7.00 -19.00
N CYS A 72 11.82 -5.75 -19.37
CA CYS A 72 11.30 -5.17 -20.60
C CYS A 72 12.10 -5.71 -21.78
N MET A 73 11.44 -6.32 -22.77
CA MET A 73 12.14 -6.89 -23.94
C MET A 73 12.63 -5.82 -24.92
N MET A 74 12.16 -4.57 -24.81
CA MET A 74 12.58 -3.49 -25.71
C MET A 74 13.81 -2.71 -25.20
N CYS A 75 13.96 -2.56 -23.88
CA CYS A 75 15.06 -1.77 -23.30
C CYS A 75 15.79 -2.48 -22.15
N HIS A 76 15.47 -3.74 -21.86
CA HIS A 76 16.07 -4.56 -20.81
C HIS A 76 15.96 -3.98 -19.39
N ALA A 77 15.09 -2.98 -19.18
CA ALA A 77 14.80 -2.43 -17.87
C ALA A 77 14.15 -3.50 -16.97
N LYS A 78 14.66 -3.66 -15.74
CA LYS A 78 14.19 -4.66 -14.79
C LYS A 78 13.24 -4.07 -13.74
N PHE A 79 12.15 -4.78 -13.49
CA PHE A 79 11.10 -4.41 -12.56
C PHE A 79 10.86 -5.52 -11.54
N LYS A 80 10.51 -5.13 -10.32
CA LYS A 80 10.17 -6.05 -9.22
C LYS A 80 8.76 -6.62 -9.33
N HIS A 81 7.88 -5.93 -10.07
CA HIS A 81 6.46 -6.25 -10.16
C HIS A 81 5.95 -6.22 -11.61
N LYS A 82 5.11 -7.21 -11.95
CA LYS A 82 4.48 -7.32 -13.28
C LYS A 82 3.70 -6.07 -13.67
N HIS A 83 2.90 -5.50 -12.75
CA HIS A 83 2.11 -4.29 -13.04
C HIS A 83 3.01 -3.07 -13.34
N SER A 84 4.22 -3.01 -12.77
CA SER A 84 5.17 -1.93 -13.05
C SER A 84 5.77 -2.07 -14.45
N LEU A 85 6.11 -3.29 -14.88
CA LEU A 85 6.53 -3.58 -16.25
C LEU A 85 5.43 -3.25 -17.27
N LEU A 86 4.18 -3.66 -17.00
CA LEU A 86 3.03 -3.36 -17.88
C LEU A 86 2.81 -1.86 -18.05
N ARG A 87 2.90 -1.08 -16.97
CA ARG A 87 2.82 0.38 -17.06
C ARG A 87 3.98 0.97 -17.86
N HIS A 88 5.18 0.42 -17.70
CA HIS A 88 6.35 0.86 -18.45
C HIS A 88 6.22 0.61 -19.96
N TYR A 89 5.60 -0.49 -20.39
CA TYR A 89 5.34 -0.75 -21.81
C TYR A 89 4.57 0.39 -22.50
N ASN A 90 3.70 1.10 -21.79
CA ASN A 90 2.98 2.25 -22.34
C ASN A 90 3.90 3.40 -22.77
N VAL A 91 5.07 3.55 -22.13
CA VAL A 91 6.07 4.57 -22.49
C VAL A 91 6.65 4.27 -23.87
N HIS A 92 6.95 3.01 -24.15
CA HIS A 92 7.38 2.59 -25.48
C HIS A 92 6.29 2.79 -26.53
N MET A 93 5.04 2.46 -26.21
CA MET A 93 3.91 2.68 -27.12
C MET A 93 3.71 4.18 -27.44
N PHE A 94 3.95 5.05 -26.46
CA PHE A 94 3.86 6.50 -26.66
C PHE A 94 4.98 7.00 -27.58
N HIS A 95 6.24 6.68 -27.27
CA HIS A 95 7.37 7.15 -28.07
C HIS A 95 7.42 6.54 -29.48
N MET A 96 6.94 5.30 -29.67
CA MET A 96 6.84 4.72 -31.02
C MET A 96 5.84 5.46 -31.91
N ARG A 97 4.79 6.05 -31.34
CA ARG A 97 3.82 6.85 -32.12
C ARG A 97 4.38 8.20 -32.52
N GLU A 98 5.22 8.79 -31.67
CA GLU A 98 5.94 10.03 -32.00
C GLU A 98 6.96 9.79 -33.11
N SER A 99 7.77 8.73 -33.03
CA SER A 99 8.78 8.42 -34.04
C SER A 99 8.22 8.06 -35.42
N LEU A 100 6.98 7.58 -35.51
CA LEU A 100 6.31 7.30 -36.79
C LEU A 100 5.66 8.54 -37.40
N ALA A 101 5.37 9.57 -36.59
CA ALA A 101 4.77 10.83 -37.07
C ALA A 101 5.82 11.75 -37.73
N ASP A 102 7.10 11.56 -37.45
CA ASP A 102 8.19 12.35 -38.05
C ASP A 102 8.56 11.88 -39.47
N GLU A 103 8.28 10.62 -39.84
CA GLU A 103 8.56 10.11 -41.19
C GLU A 103 7.48 10.49 -42.22
N GLU A 104 6.25 10.79 -41.80
CA GLU A 104 5.18 11.27 -42.72
C GLU A 104 5.29 12.76 -43.07
N ASN A 105 6.23 13.51 -42.48
CA ASN A 105 6.38 14.96 -42.71
C ASN A 105 7.59 15.33 -43.60
N ILE A 106 8.16 14.34 -44.30
CA ILE A 106 9.23 14.51 -45.32
C ILE A 106 8.74 14.03 -46.71
N ALA A 107 7.42 13.86 -46.90
CA ALA A 107 6.81 13.57 -48.20
C ALA A 107 6.18 14.82 -48.84
#